data_AF-A0A1G2V5Z8-F1
#
_entry.id   AF-A0A1G2V5Z8-F1
#
_cell.length_a   1.000
_cell.length_b   1.000
_cell.length_c   1.000
_cell.angle_alpha   90.00
_cell.angle_beta   90.00
_cell.angle_gamma   90.00
#
_symmetry.space_group_name_H-M   'P 1'
#
loop_
_entity.id
_entity.type
_entity.pdbx_description
1 polymer ?
#
loop_
_entity_poly.entity_id
_entity_poly.type
_entity_poly.pdbx_seq_one_letter_code
_entity_poly.pdbx_strand_id
1 'polypeptide(L)'
;MKATVVVLQGELGSGKTAFAKALGKMMGINEHIVSPTFVIMKSYNIDWKGFKKLIHVDAYRIESESELLNLGWNELVENPQHLILIEWPERVEGILPKDSRRIFFKHEI
;
A
#
# COMPACT_ATOMS: atom_id res chain seq x y z
N MET A 1 -1.44 18.03 -6.70
CA MET A 1 -0.51 16.90 -6.47
C MET A 1 -1.34 15.71 -6.06
N LYS A 2 -0.96 14.50 -6.49
CA LYS A 2 -1.64 13.24 -6.14
C LYS A 2 -0.94 12.56 -4.97
N ALA A 3 -1.55 11.51 -4.43
CA ALA A 3 -0.95 10.66 -3.42
C ALA A 3 0.38 10.08 -3.89
N THR A 4 1.29 9.79 -2.94
CA THR A 4 2.47 8.98 -3.24
C THR A 4 2.08 7.51 -3.16
N VAL A 5 2.10 6.81 -4.30
CA VAL A 5 1.84 5.37 -4.36
C VAL A 5 3.15 4.62 -4.47
N VAL A 6 3.37 3.69 -3.53
CA VAL A 6 4.50 2.77 -3.52
C VAL A 6 3.97 1.35 -3.60
N VAL A 7 4.39 0.60 -4.61
CA VAL A 7 3.97 -0.78 -4.77
C VAL A 7 5.11 -1.75 -4.44
N LEU A 8 4.75 -2.79 -3.70
CA LEU A 8 5.63 -3.79 -3.13
C LEU A 8 5.38 -5.10 -3.88
N GLN A 9 6.26 -5.44 -4.82
CA GLN A 9 6.16 -6.69 -5.59
C GLN A 9 7.23 -7.68 -5.13
N GLY A 10 6.87 -8.95 -5.05
CA GLY A 10 7.78 -10.04 -4.76
C GLY A 10 7.01 -11.28 -4.33
N GLU A 11 7.70 -12.39 -4.18
CA GLU A 11 7.08 -13.68 -3.84
C GLU A 11 6.46 -13.70 -2.43
N LEU A 12 5.67 -14.73 -2.15
CA LEU A 12 5.15 -14.94 -0.79
C LEU A 12 6.31 -15.09 0.19
N GLY A 13 6.22 -14.42 1.34
CA GLY A 13 7.29 -14.45 2.33
C GLY A 13 8.49 -13.55 2.04
N SER A 14 8.52 -12.81 0.91
CA SER A 14 9.66 -11.95 0.52
C SER A 14 9.89 -10.71 1.39
N GLY A 15 9.11 -10.51 2.46
CA GLY A 15 9.27 -9.38 3.38
C GLY A 15 8.44 -8.13 3.07
N LYS A 16 7.54 -8.14 2.08
CA LYS A 16 6.66 -7.00 1.74
C LYS A 16 5.92 -6.41 2.96
N THR A 17 5.18 -7.24 3.70
CA THR A 17 4.48 -6.78 4.92
C THR A 17 5.45 -6.38 6.04
N ALA A 18 6.64 -6.99 6.12
CA ALA A 18 7.66 -6.61 7.10
C ALA A 18 8.18 -5.19 6.81
N PHE A 19 8.35 -4.83 5.54
CA PHE A 19 8.65 -3.47 5.12
C PHE A 19 7.54 -2.49 5.50
N ALA A 20 6.27 -2.82 5.21
CA ALA A 20 5.14 -1.96 5.58
C ALA A 20 5.07 -1.71 7.10
N LYS A 21 5.30 -2.74 7.91
CA LYS A 21 5.40 -2.64 9.38
C LYS A 21 6.53 -1.71 9.82
N ALA A 22 7.73 -1.90 9.28
CA ALA A 22 8.89 -1.09 9.63
C ALA A 22 8.70 0.38 9.23
N LEU A 23 8.12 0.64 8.05
CA LEU A 23 7.81 1.98 7.57
C LEU A 23 6.80 2.67 8.49
N GLY A 24 5.69 1.99 8.81
CA GLY A 24 4.67 2.56 9.69
C GLY A 24 5.19 2.84 11.10
N LYS A 25 6.05 1.98 11.65
CA LYS A 25 6.74 2.23 12.93
C LYS A 25 7.58 3.50 12.88
N MET A 26 8.34 3.72 11.80
CA MET A 26 9.12 4.95 11.61
C MET A 26 8.23 6.20 11.53
N MET A 27 6.98 6.05 11.08
CA MET A 27 5.98 7.12 10.98
C MET A 27 5.18 7.33 12.27
N GLY A 28 5.52 6.64 13.36
CA GLY A 28 4.87 6.80 14.67
C GLY A 28 3.57 6.01 14.84
N ILE A 29 3.29 5.04 13.97
CA ILE A 29 2.16 4.12 14.15
C ILE A 29 2.51 3.14 15.28
N ASN A 30 1.78 3.25 16.40
CA ASN A 30 1.98 2.43 17.59
C ASN A 30 1.17 1.13 17.59
N GLU A 31 0.19 1.01 16.70
CA GLU A 31 -0.59 -0.20 16.54
C GLU A 31 0.13 -1.24 15.68
N HIS A 32 -0.26 -2.51 15.86
CA HIS A 32 0.35 -3.61 15.13
C HIS A 32 -0.16 -3.66 13.69
N ILE A 33 0.65 -3.16 12.76
CA ILE A 33 0.40 -3.28 11.32
C ILE A 33 0.45 -4.76 10.94
N VAL A 34 -0.61 -5.27 10.31
CA VAL A 34 -0.69 -6.62 9.75
C VAL A 34 -1.06 -6.50 8.28
N SER A 35 -0.77 -7.54 7.50
CA SER A 35 -1.24 -7.56 6.12
C SER A 35 -2.77 -7.50 6.11
N PRO A 36 -3.39 -6.54 5.42
CA PRO A 36 -4.83 -6.42 5.37
C PRO A 36 -5.49 -7.44 4.42
N THR A 37 -4.88 -8.59 4.15
CA THR A 37 -5.29 -9.56 3.13
C THR A 37 -6.79 -9.88 3.09
N PHE A 38 -7.47 -9.93 4.25
CA PHE A 38 -8.92 -10.21 4.34
C PHE A 38 -9.81 -8.97 4.25
N VAL A 39 -9.30 -7.81 4.69
CA VAL A 39 -10.03 -6.53 4.66
C VAL A 39 -9.63 -5.66 3.47
N ILE A 40 -8.69 -6.14 2.66
CA ILE A 40 -8.04 -5.53 1.50
C ILE A 40 -7.23 -4.27 1.82
N MET A 41 -7.76 -3.39 2.66
CA MET A 41 -7.18 -2.07 2.94
C MET A 41 -7.29 -1.70 4.43
N LYS A 42 -6.24 -1.08 4.96
CA LYS A 42 -6.24 -0.39 6.26
C LYS A 42 -5.65 1.01 6.12
N SER A 43 -6.17 1.94 6.91
CA SER A 43 -5.67 3.33 6.96
C SER A 43 -5.19 3.65 8.36
N TYR A 44 -4.06 4.33 8.46
CA TYR A 44 -3.41 4.73 9.69
C TYR A 44 -3.16 6.23 9.67
N ASN A 45 -3.55 6.93 10.73
CA ASN A 45 -3.23 8.35 10.86
C ASN A 45 -1.75 8.50 11.22
N ILE A 46 -1.06 9.39 10.53
CA ILE A 46 0.35 9.71 10.74
C ILE A 46 0.57 11.21 10.69
N ASP A 47 1.69 11.69 11.20
CA ASP A 47 2.17 13.03 10.92
C ASP A 47 3.66 12.97 10.56
N TRP A 48 3.94 12.72 9.28
CA TRP A 48 5.30 12.44 8.83
C TRP A 48 5.58 13.09 7.49
N LYS A 49 6.52 14.05 7.47
CA LYS A 49 6.95 14.78 6.25
C LYS A 49 5.80 15.31 5.38
N GLY A 50 4.72 15.78 6.01
CA GLY A 50 3.54 16.32 5.32
C GLY A 50 2.47 15.28 4.96
N PHE A 51 2.75 13.98 5.09
CA PHE A 51 1.74 12.94 4.99
C PHE A 51 0.91 12.86 6.26
N LYS A 52 -0.41 12.68 6.07
CA LYS A 52 -1.41 12.58 7.14
C LYS A 52 -2.04 11.20 7.26
N LYS A 53 -1.92 10.37 6.22
CA LYS A 53 -2.36 8.96 6.25
C LYS A 53 -1.35 8.04 5.56
N LEU A 54 -1.12 6.90 6.20
CA LEU A 54 -0.59 5.70 5.55
C LEU A 54 -1.77 4.79 5.21
N ILE A 55 -1.96 4.50 3.93
CA ILE A 55 -2.94 3.51 3.46
C ILE A 55 -2.17 2.27 3.03
N HIS A 56 -2.45 1.14 3.66
CA HIS A 56 -1.86 -0.14 3.31
C HIS A 56 -2.93 -1.00 2.64
N VAL A 57 -2.67 -1.37 1.38
CA VAL A 57 -3.48 -2.27 0.57
C VAL A 57 -2.71 -3.57 0.37
N ASP A 58 -3.41 -4.69 0.52
CA ASP A 58 -2.91 -6.01 0.11
C ASP A 58 -3.88 -6.57 -0.92
N ALA A 59 -3.45 -6.55 -2.18
CA ALA A 59 -4.28 -6.95 -3.31
C ALA A 59 -4.23 -8.45 -3.60
N TYR A 60 -3.57 -9.27 -2.76
CA TYR A 60 -3.36 -10.71 -3.01
C TYR A 60 -4.64 -11.48 -3.38
N ARG A 61 -5.78 -11.10 -2.77
CA ARG A 61 -7.09 -11.73 -2.95
C ARG A 61 -8.05 -10.97 -3.86
N ILE A 62 -7.63 -9.83 -4.42
CA ILE A 62 -8.45 -9.09 -5.37
C ILE A 62 -8.56 -9.90 -6.66
N GLU A 63 -9.79 -10.16 -7.10
CA GLU A 63 -10.08 -10.83 -8.37
C GLU A 63 -10.30 -9.81 -9.50
N SER A 64 -10.76 -8.61 -9.15
CA SER A 64 -10.97 -7.52 -10.11
C SER A 64 -10.61 -6.15 -9.53
N GLU A 65 -10.02 -5.28 -10.36
CA GLU A 65 -9.69 -3.88 -10.01
C GLU A 65 -10.91 -3.09 -9.50
N SER A 66 -12.11 -3.47 -9.96
CA SER A 66 -13.40 -2.92 -9.49
C SER A 66 -13.58 -3.02 -7.98
N GLU A 67 -13.03 -4.05 -7.32
CA GLU A 67 -13.11 -4.18 -5.87
C GLU A 67 -12.37 -3.02 -5.16
N LEU A 68 -11.16 -2.67 -5.62
CA LEU A 68 -10.41 -1.56 -5.04
C LEU A 68 -11.04 -0.21 -5.41
N LEU A 69 -11.57 -0.09 -6.64
CA LEU A 69 -12.33 1.09 -7.06
C LEU A 69 -13.54 1.36 -6.15
N ASN A 70 -14.30 0.31 -5.79
CA ASN A 70 -15.45 0.40 -4.89
C ASN A 70 -15.06 0.76 -3.45
N LEU A 71 -13.79 0.55 -3.06
CA LEU A 71 -13.24 0.98 -1.77
C LEU A 71 -12.78 2.45 -1.76
N GLY A 72 -13.10 3.22 -2.81
CA GLY A 72 -12.76 4.64 -2.90
C GLY A 72 -11.33 4.91 -3.37
N TRP A 73 -10.79 4.04 -4.22
CA TRP A 73 -9.43 4.18 -4.77
C TRP A 73 -9.18 5.56 -5.38
N ASN A 74 -10.15 6.06 -6.15
CA ASN A 74 -10.03 7.33 -6.88
C ASN A 74 -9.84 8.51 -5.91
N GLU A 75 -10.62 8.56 -4.83
CA GLU A 75 -10.50 9.61 -3.82
C GLU A 75 -9.18 9.49 -3.04
N LEU A 76 -8.73 8.27 -2.78
CA LEU A 76 -7.48 8.02 -2.07
C LEU A 76 -6.27 8.51 -2.87
N VAL A 77 -6.23 8.28 -4.18
CA VAL A 77 -5.09 8.69 -5.03
C VAL A 77 -5.06 10.17 -5.33
N GLU A 78 -6.20 10.88 -5.29
CA GLU A 78 -6.23 12.33 -5.54
C GLU A 78 -5.72 13.16 -4.35
N ASN A 79 -5.56 12.57 -3.16
CA ASN A 79 -5.10 13.32 -1.99
C ASN A 79 -3.55 13.33 -1.85
N PRO A 80 -2.88 14.49 -1.96
CA PRO A 80 -1.42 14.58 -1.84
C PRO A 80 -0.86 14.26 -0.45
N GLN A 81 -1.69 14.26 0.58
CA GLN A 81 -1.28 13.94 1.96
C GLN A 81 -1.34 12.44 2.26
N HIS A 82 -1.68 11.62 1.27
CA HIS A 82 -1.68 10.16 1.39
C HIS A 82 -0.36 9.55 0.91
N LEU A 83 0.17 8.64 1.73
CA LEU A 83 1.15 7.65 1.32
C LEU A 83 0.44 6.29 1.24
N ILE A 84 0.47 5.67 0.06
CA ILE A 84 -0.21 4.40 -0.20
C ILE A 84 0.84 3.33 -0.44
N LEU A 85 0.80 2.25 0.34
CA LEU A 85 1.54 1.02 0.10
C LEU A 85 0.61 -0.04 -0.49
N ILE A 86 1.00 -0.68 -1.58
CA ILE A 86 0.22 -1.76 -2.20
C ILE A 86 1.09 -3.00 -2.31
N GLU A 87 0.71 -4.08 -1.64
CA GLU A 87 1.26 -5.41 -1.89
C GLU A 87 0.53 -6.08 -3.05
N TRP A 88 1.26 -6.85 -3.86
CA TRP A 88 0.75 -7.57 -5.03
C TRP A 88 0.12 -6.66 -6.11
N PRO A 89 0.84 -5.61 -6.57
CA PRO A 89 0.32 -4.65 -7.54
C PRO A 89 -0.16 -5.25 -8.85
N GLU A 90 0.35 -6.41 -9.24
CA GLU A 90 -0.06 -7.12 -10.46
C GLU A 90 -1.56 -7.44 -10.52
N ARG A 91 -2.26 -7.43 -9.37
CA ARG A 91 -3.71 -7.64 -9.28
C ARG A 91 -4.53 -6.40 -9.62
N VAL A 92 -3.92 -5.22 -9.64
CA VAL A 92 -4.56 -3.91 -9.80
C VAL A 92 -3.78 -2.97 -10.71
N GLU A 93 -2.90 -3.49 -11.56
CA GLU A 93 -1.92 -2.72 -12.33
C GLU A 93 -2.58 -1.68 -13.26
N GLY A 94 -3.77 -1.95 -13.79
CA GLY A 94 -4.50 -1.08 -14.70
C GLY A 94 -5.05 0.20 -14.07
N ILE A 95 -5.21 0.23 -12.73
CA ILE A 95 -5.71 1.39 -11.98
C ILE A 95 -4.61 2.15 -11.22
N LEU A 96 -3.36 1.70 -11.28
CA LEU A 96 -2.24 2.37 -10.62
C LEU A 96 -1.86 3.69 -11.31
N PRO A 97 -1.51 4.75 -10.56
CA PRO A 97 -0.88 5.93 -11.14
C PRO A 97 0.42 5.57 -11.88
N LYS A 98 0.64 6.19 -13.05
CA LYS A 98 1.81 5.93 -13.90
C LYS A 98 3.14 6.26 -13.23
N ASP A 99 3.14 7.14 -12.23
CA ASP A 99 4.29 7.58 -11.46
C ASP A 99 4.48 6.80 -10.15
N SER A 100 3.74 5.69 -9.97
CA SER A 100 3.90 4.79 -8.81
C SER A 100 5.35 4.34 -8.67
N ARG A 101 5.89 4.42 -7.45
CA ARG A 101 7.23 3.93 -7.12
C ARG A 101 7.15 2.45 -6.87
N ARG A 102 7.98 1.62 -7.52
CA ARG A 102 7.93 0.17 -7.29
C ARG A 102 9.20 -0.39 -6.66
N ILE A 103 8.99 -1.21 -5.64
CA ILE A 103 10.03 -1.89 -4.87
C ILE A 103 9.87 -3.39 -5.12
N PHE A 104 10.93 -4.01 -5.63
CA PHE A 104 10.98 -5.45 -5.87
C PHE A 104 11.70 -6.14 -4.73
N PHE A 105 11.03 -7.11 -4.12
CA PHE A 105 11.55 -7.96 -3.06
C PHE A 105 11.94 -9.31 -3.67
N LYS A 106 13.20 -9.70 -3.47
CA LYS A 106 13.74 -11.00 -3.85
C LYS A 106 14.43 -11.59 -2.63
N HIS A 107 14.33 -12.91 -2.49
CA HIS A 107 15.20 -13.67 -1.60
C HIS A 107 16.19 -14.42 -2.48
N GLU A 108 17.49 -14.27 -2.19
CA GLU A 108 18.51 -15.17 -2.74
C GLU A 108 18.52 -16.41 -1.86
N ILE A 109 18.29 -17.57 -2.49
CA ILE A 109 18.46 -18.89 -1.87
C ILE A 109 19.89 -19.35 -2.16
#